data_AF-A0A258QHR2-F1
#
_entry.id   AF-A0A258QHR2-F1
#
_cell.length_a   1.000
_cell.length_b   1.000
_cell.length_c   1.000
_cell.angle_alpha   90.00
_cell.angle_beta   90.00
_cell.angle_gamma   90.00
#
_symmetry.space_group_name_H-M   'P 1'
#
loop_
_entity.id
_entity.type
_entity.pdbx_description
1 polymer ?
#
loop_
_entity_poly.entity_id
_entity_poly.type
_entity_poly.pdbx_seq_one_letter_code
_entity_poly.pdbx_strand_id
1 'polypeptide(L)'
;MRFEDAGLSLAAASAACGVSERTFRRWEADNRAPLAVLKLLHLLAGRLDSIDSKFSGFWISQGRIFNDQFPKGILAGDLRAANYVQQERDILRTEIGQLRAQLECTTGRKTRHD
;
A
#
# COMPACT_ATOMS: atom_id res chain seq x y z
N MET A 1 12.26 -18.33 7.47
CA MET A 1 11.46 -17.13 7.78
C MET A 1 10.96 -17.30 9.20
N ARG A 2 11.32 -16.41 10.13
CA ARG A 2 10.73 -16.41 11.48
C ARG A 2 9.70 -15.31 11.53
N PHE A 3 8.49 -15.61 11.98
CA PHE A 3 7.43 -14.61 12.06
C PHE A 3 7.58 -13.69 13.29
N GLU A 4 8.65 -13.86 14.09
CA GLU A 4 9.07 -12.95 15.16
C GLU A 4 9.25 -11.50 14.66
N ASP A 5 9.66 -11.32 13.41
CA ASP A 5 9.80 -9.99 12.76
C ASP A 5 8.45 -9.27 12.58
N ALA A 6 7.32 -9.96 12.79
CA ALA A 6 5.99 -9.35 12.80
C ALA A 6 5.65 -8.70 14.15
N GLY A 7 6.54 -8.76 15.15
CA GLY A 7 6.30 -8.22 16.49
C GLY A 7 5.23 -9.00 17.28
N LEU A 8 4.87 -10.20 16.82
CA LEU A 8 3.87 -11.06 17.45
C LEU A 8 4.54 -12.27 18.10
N SER A 9 4.04 -12.66 19.28
CA SER A 9 4.38 -13.96 19.86
C SER A 9 3.78 -15.10 19.01
N LEU A 10 4.39 -16.28 19.06
CA LEU A 10 3.87 -17.47 18.40
C LEU A 10 2.39 -17.76 18.74
N ALA A 11 2.04 -17.62 20.02
CA ALA A 11 0.67 -17.81 20.50
C ALA A 11 -0.30 -16.82 19.86
N ALA A 12 0.05 -15.52 19.83
CA ALA A 12 -0.78 -14.49 19.22
C ALA A 12 -0.92 -14.69 17.70
N ALA A 13 0.18 -15.04 17.02
CA ALA A 13 0.19 -15.28 15.58
C ALA A 13 -0.65 -16.50 15.19
N SER A 14 -0.52 -17.61 15.94
CA SER A 14 -1.32 -18.83 15.71
C SER A 14 -2.81 -18.62 15.98
N ALA A 15 -3.15 -17.89 17.06
CA ALA A 15 -4.52 -17.51 17.39
C ALA A 15 -5.14 -16.61 16.31
N ALA A 16 -4.42 -15.59 15.83
CA ALA A 16 -4.89 -14.72 14.76
C ALA A 16 -5.13 -15.47 13.44
N CYS A 17 -4.36 -16.54 13.19
CA CYS A 17 -4.53 -17.39 12.01
C CYS A 17 -5.56 -18.52 12.22
N GLY A 18 -6.14 -18.68 13.41
CA GLY A 18 -7.10 -19.74 13.71
C GLY A 18 -6.51 -21.16 13.64
N VAL A 19 -5.22 -21.33 13.91
CA VAL A 19 -4.52 -22.63 13.84
C VAL A 19 -3.76 -22.94 15.13
N SER A 20 -3.42 -24.21 15.33
CA SER A 20 -2.55 -24.60 16.46
C SER A 20 -1.12 -24.07 16.29
N GLU A 21 -0.43 -23.83 17.41
CA GLU A 21 1.00 -23.49 17.42
C GLU A 21 1.85 -24.53 16.67
N ARG A 22 1.50 -25.81 16.75
CA ARG A 22 2.19 -26.90 16.02
C ARG A 22 2.10 -26.69 14.50
N THR A 23 0.91 -26.37 13.99
CA THR A 23 0.70 -26.08 12.57
C THR A 23 1.52 -24.87 12.13
N PHE A 24 1.53 -23.82 12.96
CA PHE A 24 2.26 -22.60 12.68
C PHE A 24 3.78 -22.82 12.65
N ARG A 25 4.33 -23.53 13.65
CA ARG A 25 5.76 -23.92 13.68
C ARG A 25 6.16 -24.76 12.47
N ARG A 26 5.28 -25.64 11.99
CA ARG A 26 5.54 -26.41 10.77
C ARG A 26 5.68 -25.48 9.56
N TRP A 27 4.81 -24.48 9.44
CA TRP A 27 4.91 -23.50 8.36
C TRP A 27 6.19 -22.67 8.40
N GLU A 28 6.67 -22.30 9.59
CA GLU A 28 7.96 -21.63 9.78
C GLU A 28 9.14 -22.51 9.36
N ALA A 29 9.14 -23.77 9.81
CA ALA A 29 10.20 -24.72 9.51
C ALA A 29 10.28 -25.04 8.00
N ASP A 30 9.13 -25.27 7.38
CA ASP A 30 9.05 -25.67 5.97
C ASP A 30 9.09 -24.47 5.01
N ASN A 31 9.04 -23.24 5.53
CA ASN A 31 8.89 -22.00 4.76
C ASN A 31 7.71 -22.06 3.76
N ARG A 32 6.59 -22.66 4.19
CA ARG A 32 5.41 -22.99 3.37
C ARG A 32 4.10 -22.55 4.02
N ALA A 33 4.09 -21.34 4.59
CA ALA A 33 2.84 -20.74 5.03
C ALA A 33 1.94 -20.40 3.82
N PRO A 34 0.61 -20.58 3.92
CA PRO A 34 -0.31 -20.08 2.90
C PRO A 34 -0.14 -18.57 2.67
N LEU A 35 -0.27 -18.11 1.42
CA LEU A 35 -0.10 -16.69 1.09
C LEU A 35 -1.02 -15.76 1.89
N ALA A 36 -2.26 -16.19 2.17
CA ALA A 36 -3.20 -15.43 2.99
C ALA A 36 -2.69 -15.24 4.43
N VAL A 37 -2.03 -16.25 5.00
CA VAL A 37 -1.40 -16.18 6.33
C VAL A 37 -0.24 -15.19 6.31
N LEU A 38 0.63 -15.27 5.29
CA LEU A 38 1.72 -14.31 5.13
C LEU A 38 1.19 -12.87 5.08
N LYS A 39 0.19 -12.60 4.24
CA LYS A 39 -0.43 -11.27 4.11
C LYS A 39 -1.06 -10.79 5.42
N LEU A 40 -1.73 -11.69 6.15
CA LEU A 40 -2.30 -11.37 7.45
C LEU A 40 -1.21 -11.01 8.47
N LEU A 41 -0.12 -11.77 8.54
CA LEU A 41 0.98 -11.50 9.46
C LEU A 41 1.69 -10.18 9.14
N HIS A 42 1.87 -9.84 7.86
CA HIS A 42 2.37 -8.52 7.46
C HIS A 42 1.42 -7.40 7.91
N LEU A 43 0.11 -7.57 7.70
CA LEU A 43 -0.91 -6.61 8.14
C LEU A 43 -0.85 -6.40 9.66
N LEU A 44 -0.78 -7.47 10.44
CA LEU A 44 -0.73 -7.39 11.90
C LEU A 44 0.60 -6.79 12.40
N ALA A 45 1.68 -6.93 11.62
CA ALA A 45 2.96 -6.27 11.88
C ALA A 45 2.96 -4.77 11.52
N GLY A 46 1.81 -4.19 11.14
CA GLY A 46 1.74 -2.80 10.68
C GLY A 46 2.45 -2.58 9.34
N ARG A 47 2.54 -3.61 8.48
CA ARG A 47 3.11 -3.53 7.14
C ARG A 47 2.05 -3.78 6.06
N LEU A 48 2.00 -2.90 5.07
CA LEU A 48 1.10 -3.00 3.92
C LEU A 48 1.89 -2.95 2.61
N ASP A 49 2.96 -3.74 2.54
CA ASP A 49 3.90 -3.79 1.42
C ASP A 49 3.23 -4.06 0.06
N SER A 50 2.08 -4.75 0.06
CA SER A 50 1.29 -5.02 -1.15
C SER A 50 0.57 -3.81 -1.72
N ILE A 51 0.42 -2.73 -0.96
CA ILE A 51 -0.22 -1.48 -1.39
C ILE A 51 0.86 -0.41 -1.58
N ASP A 52 1.64 -0.14 -0.55
CA ASP A 52 2.77 0.77 -0.59
C ASP A 52 3.81 0.34 0.44
N SER A 53 5.00 -0.02 -0.03
CA SER A 53 6.16 -0.36 0.81
C SER A 53 6.60 0.74 1.79
N LYS A 54 6.23 2.00 1.54
CA LYS A 54 6.50 3.12 2.45
C LYS A 54 5.43 3.25 3.55
N PHE A 55 4.28 2.61 3.37
CA PHE A 55 3.20 2.62 4.33
C PHE A 55 3.44 1.54 5.41
N SER A 56 4.04 1.98 6.52
CA SER A 56 4.43 1.13 7.65
C SER A 56 4.08 1.79 8.98
N GLY A 57 4.15 1.02 10.07
CA GLY A 57 3.92 1.53 11.43
C GLY A 57 2.46 1.94 11.67
N PHE A 58 1.51 1.35 10.93
CA PHE A 58 0.11 1.69 11.07
C PHE A 58 -0.55 0.88 12.18
N TRP A 59 -1.63 1.44 12.73
CA TRP A 59 -2.55 0.74 13.62
C TRP A 59 -3.99 0.95 13.19
N ILE A 60 -4.87 0.03 13.59
CA ILE A 60 -6.30 0.09 13.26
C ILE A 60 -7.07 0.45 14.52
N SER A 61 -7.91 1.47 14.43
CA SER A 61 -8.81 1.87 15.51
C SER A 61 -10.13 2.39 14.92
N GLN A 62 -11.26 2.04 15.52
CA GLN A 62 -12.59 2.51 15.09
C GLN A 62 -12.85 2.35 13.58
N GLY A 63 -12.39 1.25 12.98
CA GLY A 63 -12.56 0.97 11.54
C GLY A 63 -11.68 1.82 10.60
N ARG A 64 -10.74 2.60 11.14
CA ARG A 64 -9.80 3.45 10.40
C ARG A 64 -8.37 2.97 10.58
N ILE A 65 -7.54 3.25 9.58
CA ILE A 65 -6.11 2.97 9.56
C ILE A 65 -5.39 4.28 9.91
N PHE A 66 -4.54 4.26 10.93
CA PHE A 66 -3.77 5.40 11.39
C PHE A 66 -2.28 5.12 11.26
N ASN A 67 -1.48 6.15 11.00
CA ASN A 67 -0.04 6.15 11.18
C ASN A 67 0.41 7.60 11.49
N ASP A 68 1.71 7.82 11.67
CA ASP A 68 2.25 9.16 11.97
C ASP A 68 1.99 10.20 10.86
N GLN A 69 1.78 9.75 9.62
CA GLN A 69 1.47 10.61 8.47
C GLN A 69 -0.03 10.94 8.38
N PHE A 70 -0.89 10.09 8.96
CA PHE A 70 -2.36 10.18 8.89
C PHE A 70 -2.98 10.19 10.30
N PRO A 71 -2.78 11.26 11.09
CA PRO A 71 -3.27 11.33 12.47
C PRO A 71 -4.80 11.33 12.59
N LYS A 72 -5.51 11.71 11.52
CA LYS A 72 -6.99 11.67 11.45
C LYS A 72 -7.54 10.29 11.03
N GLY A 73 -6.66 9.37 10.65
CA GLY A 73 -7.00 8.05 10.13
C GLY A 73 -7.62 8.11 8.74
N ILE A 74 -7.29 7.11 7.93
CA ILE A 74 -7.83 6.89 6.58
C ILE A 74 -8.73 5.66 6.58
N LEU A 75 -9.67 5.60 5.64
CA LEU A 75 -10.46 4.39 5.40
C LEU A 75 -9.66 3.43 4.53
N ALA A 76 -9.92 2.14 4.67
CA ALA A 76 -9.35 1.14 3.77
C ALA A 76 -9.74 1.40 2.29
N GLY A 77 -10.92 1.98 2.07
CA GLY A 77 -11.37 2.43 0.75
C GLY A 77 -10.48 3.54 0.18
N ASP A 78 -10.10 4.52 0.98
CA ASP A 78 -9.21 5.63 0.58
C ASP A 78 -7.85 5.10 0.17
N LEU A 79 -7.31 4.17 0.97
CA LEU A 79 -6.03 3.52 0.69
C LEU A 79 -6.06 2.76 -0.63
N ARG A 80 -7.16 2.07 -0.94
CA ARG A 80 -7.35 1.40 -2.23
C ARG A 80 -7.54 2.38 -3.39
N ALA A 81 -8.20 3.51 -3.14
CA ALA A 81 -8.45 4.54 -4.15
C ALA A 81 -7.17 5.29 -4.57
N ALA A 82 -6.16 5.36 -3.69
CA ALA A 82 -4.91 6.09 -3.93
C ALA A 82 -4.24 5.75 -5.27
N ASN A 83 -4.22 4.47 -5.65
CA ASN A 83 -3.63 4.02 -6.93
C ASN A 83 -4.38 4.60 -8.14
N TYR A 84 -5.70 4.65 -8.09
CA TYR A 84 -6.51 5.20 -9.18
C TYR A 84 -6.34 6.72 -9.28
N VAL A 85 -6.32 7.41 -8.15
CA VAL A 85 -6.08 8.86 -8.08
C VAL A 85 -4.68 9.20 -8.63
N GLN A 86 -3.68 8.37 -8.33
CA GLN A 86 -2.33 8.55 -8.87
C GLN A 86 -2.31 8.39 -10.40
N GLN A 87 -2.96 7.35 -10.93
CA GLN A 87 -3.06 7.12 -12.37
C GLN A 87 -3.75 8.29 -13.08
N GLU A 88 -4.89 8.75 -12.53
CA GLU A 88 -5.62 9.90 -13.07
C GLU A 88 -4.77 11.17 -13.09
N ARG A 89 -4.05 11.45 -12.00
CA ARG A 89 -3.13 12.59 -11.92
C ARG A 89 -2.04 12.51 -12.99
N ASP A 90 -1.47 11.33 -13.21
CA ASP A 90 -0.37 11.15 -14.16
C ASP A 90 -0.87 11.27 -15.63
N ILE A 91 -2.09 10.82 -15.91
CA ILE A 91 -2.79 11.05 -17.18
C ILE A 91 -2.98 12.55 -17.41
N LEU A 92 -3.61 13.25 -16.45
CA LEU A 92 -3.87 14.69 -16.56
C LEU A 92 -2.58 15.51 -16.73
N ARG A 93 -1.49 15.13 -16.05
CA ARG A 93 -0.18 15.76 -16.24
C ARG A 93 0.35 15.60 -17.66
N THR A 94 0.15 14.43 -18.25
CA THR A 94 0.56 14.15 -19.63
C THR A 94 -0.24 15.01 -20.61
N GLU A 95 -1.56 15.09 -20.43
CA GLU A 95 -2.44 15.93 -21.26
C GLU A 95 -2.08 17.42 -21.16
N ILE A 96 -1.85 17.93 -19.95
CA ILE A 96 -1.39 19.31 -19.75
C ILE A 96 -0.06 19.56 -20.47
N GLY A 97 0.87 18.61 -20.42
CA GLY A 97 2.14 18.70 -21.14
C GLY A 97 1.96 18.79 -22.66
N GLN A 98 1.07 17.95 -23.22
CA GLN A 98 0.75 17.96 -24.66
C GLN A 98 0.08 19.26 -25.09
N LEU A 99 -0.90 19.74 -24.33
CA LEU A 99 -1.61 21.00 -24.62
C LEU A 99 -0.67 22.20 -24.58
N ARG A 100 0.25 22.26 -23.61
CA ARG A 100 1.28 23.30 -23.53
C ARG A 100 2.21 23.28 -24.75
N ALA A 101 2.68 22.11 -25.16
CA ALA A 101 3.52 21.97 -26.35
C ALA A 101 2.79 22.41 -27.64
N GLN A 102 1.49 22.08 -27.76
CA GLN A 102 0.67 22.52 -28.89
C GLN A 102 0.48 24.05 -28.92
N LEU A 103 0.26 24.68 -27.76
CA LEU A 103 0.18 26.13 -27.64
C LEU A 103 1.48 26.81 -28.05
N GLU A 104 2.63 26.30 -27.61
CA GLU A 104 3.95 26.82 -28.00
C GLU A 104 4.18 26.71 -29.51
N CYS A 105 3.84 25.56 -30.12
CA CYS A 105 3.96 25.36 -31.56
C CYS A 105 3.04 26.30 -32.37
N THR A 106 1.82 26.55 -31.88
CA THR A 106 0.83 27.37 -32.60
C THR A 106 1.13 28.87 -32.45
N THR A 107 1.54 29.30 -31.25
CA THR A 107 1.93 30.69 -30.98
C THR A 107 3.21 31.06 -31.72
N GLY A 108 4.20 30.16 -31.78
CA GLY A 108 5.43 30.35 -32.56
C GLY A 108 5.22 30.39 -34.08
N ARG A 109 4.08 29.90 -34.58
CA ARG A 109 3.69 29.96 -36.00
C ARG A 109 3.00 31.27 -36.37
N LYS A 110 2.28 31.91 -35.43
CA LYS A 110 1.70 33.24 -35.64
C LYS A 110 2.74 34.36 -35.70
N THR A 111 3.80 34.29 -34.89
CA THR A 111 4.87 35.31 -34.88
C THR A 111 5.81 35.27 -36.09
N ARG A 112 5.65 34.33 -37.03
CA ARG A 112 6.46 34.26 -38.27
C ARG A 112 5.71 34.78 -39.52
N HIS A 113 4.48 35.24 -39.36
CA HIS A 113 3.64 35.74 -40.46
C HIS A 113 3.28 37.23 -40.36
N ASP A 114 3.87 37.94 -39.41
CA ASP A 114 3.92 39.41 -39.37
C ASP A 114 5.34 39.88 -39.75
#